data_AF-A0AAP3HF64-F1
#
_entry.id   AF-A0AAP3HF64-F1
#
_cell.length_a   1.000
_cell.length_b   1.000
_cell.length_c   1.000
_cell.angle_alpha   90.00
_cell.angle_beta   90.00
_cell.angle_gamma   90.00
#
_symmetry.space_group_name_H-M   'P 1'
#
loop_
_entity.id
_entity.type
_entity.pdbx_description
1 polymer ?
#
loop_
_entity_poly.entity_id
_entity_poly.type
_entity_poly.pdbx_seq_one_letter_code
_entity_poly.pdbx_strand_id
1 'polypeptide(L)'
;MEVRKATMNKLATALIAPSFDATYEYMKAQQVYAKNNQKFVQYWQQVLLSHPELDHSLNFPTDNTAVAIRNDSMNLLMERVVQEGAKRYGLILFYKGNSSISQKFITHLVPFVNLTHFSMISVTTDGQPIEGLPNPKNIPLHEIQKTMNLQSRYMP
;
A
#
# COMPACT_ATOMS: atom_id res chain seq x y z
N MET A 1 -31.49 16.81 -24.92
CA MET A 1 -30.33 17.75 -24.97
C MET A 1 -29.89 18.23 -23.59
N GLU A 2 -30.82 18.40 -22.65
CA GLU A 2 -30.54 18.92 -21.30
C GLU A 2 -29.59 18.05 -20.47
N VAL A 3 -29.79 16.72 -20.48
CA VAL A 3 -28.92 15.76 -19.76
C VAL A 3 -27.46 15.81 -20.24
N ARG A 4 -27.25 15.99 -21.56
CA ARG A 4 -25.90 16.14 -22.13
C ARG A 4 -25.24 17.41 -21.61
N LYS A 5 -25.97 18.54 -21.65
CA LYS A 5 -25.47 19.84 -21.18
C LYS A 5 -25.14 19.80 -19.68
N ALA A 6 -26.01 19.20 -18.87
CA ALA A 6 -25.78 19.02 -17.44
C ALA A 6 -24.52 18.17 -17.17
N THR A 7 -24.33 17.08 -17.91
CA THR A 7 -23.14 16.22 -17.79
C THR A 7 -21.86 16.95 -18.19
N MET A 8 -21.89 17.74 -19.27
CA MET A 8 -20.75 18.55 -19.71
C MET A 8 -20.40 19.67 -18.73
N ASN A 9 -21.40 20.27 -18.06
CA ASN A 9 -21.14 21.25 -17.01
C ASN A 9 -20.43 20.59 -15.82
N LYS A 10 -20.86 19.39 -15.40
CA LYS A 10 -20.17 18.64 -14.34
C LYS A 10 -18.75 18.24 -14.73
N LEU A 11 -18.53 17.88 -16.01
CA LEU A 11 -17.18 17.64 -16.54
C LEU A 11 -16.31 18.90 -16.45
N ALA A 12 -16.84 20.05 -16.88
CA ALA A 12 -16.12 21.32 -16.82
C ALA A 12 -15.73 21.68 -15.39
N THR A 13 -16.62 21.49 -14.41
CA THR A 13 -16.31 21.69 -13.00
C THR A 13 -15.20 20.76 -12.51
N ALA A 14 -15.25 19.48 -12.85
CA ALA A 14 -14.23 18.51 -12.46
C ALA A 14 -12.84 18.81 -13.08
N LEU A 15 -12.80 19.36 -14.28
CA LEU A 15 -11.56 19.75 -14.96
C LEU A 15 -10.98 21.06 -14.44
N ILE A 16 -11.83 22.05 -14.13
CA ILE A 16 -11.39 23.37 -13.65
C ILE A 16 -10.94 23.32 -12.18
N ALA A 17 -11.65 22.56 -11.35
CA ALA A 17 -11.34 22.40 -9.93
C ALA A 17 -11.36 20.91 -9.56
N PRO A 18 -10.26 20.18 -9.82
CA PRO A 18 -10.19 18.75 -9.53
C PRO A 18 -10.36 18.47 -8.04
N SER A 19 -11.40 17.72 -7.69
CA SER A 19 -11.65 17.22 -6.33
C SER A 19 -12.36 15.87 -6.40
N PHE A 20 -12.35 15.13 -5.28
CA PHE A 20 -13.07 13.87 -5.16
C PHE A 20 -14.55 14.04 -5.49
N ASP A 21 -15.21 15.02 -4.86
CA ASP A 21 -16.65 15.26 -5.02
C ASP A 21 -17.02 15.69 -6.45
N ALA A 22 -16.23 16.59 -7.06
CA ALA A 22 -16.47 17.05 -8.43
C ALA A 22 -16.31 15.91 -9.45
N THR A 23 -15.31 15.05 -9.25
CA THR A 23 -15.06 13.88 -10.10
C THR A 23 -16.17 12.84 -9.94
N TYR A 24 -16.57 12.56 -8.70
CA TYR A 24 -17.67 11.64 -8.39
C TYR A 24 -18.99 12.09 -9.04
N GLU A 25 -19.33 13.37 -8.94
CA GLU A 25 -20.56 13.92 -9.53
C GLU A 25 -20.59 13.85 -11.06
N TYR A 26 -19.44 14.06 -11.71
CA TYR A 26 -19.30 13.86 -13.15
C TYR A 26 -19.46 12.37 -13.52
N MET A 27 -18.74 11.47 -12.85
CA MET A 27 -18.81 10.03 -13.12
C MET A 27 -20.24 9.50 -13.01
N LYS A 28 -20.98 9.93 -11.99
CA LYS A 28 -22.39 9.57 -11.79
C LYS A 28 -23.27 10.06 -12.94
N ALA A 29 -23.11 11.31 -13.37
CA ALA A 29 -23.88 11.87 -14.49
C ALA A 29 -23.55 11.19 -15.83
N GLN A 30 -22.27 10.90 -16.06
CA GLN A 30 -21.79 10.18 -17.23
C GLN A 30 -22.37 8.77 -17.30
N GLN A 31 -22.40 8.04 -16.17
CA GLN A 31 -22.99 6.70 -16.10
C GLN A 31 -24.49 6.70 -16.40
N VAL A 32 -25.25 7.66 -15.88
CA VAL A 32 -26.69 7.81 -16.19
C VAL A 32 -26.91 8.12 -17.67
N TYR A 33 -26.10 9.02 -18.24
CA TYR A 33 -26.14 9.36 -19.66
C TYR A 33 -25.84 8.14 -20.55
N ALA A 34 -24.83 7.35 -20.18
CA ALA A 34 -24.46 6.11 -20.87
C ALA A 34 -25.55 5.03 -20.76
N LYS A 35 -26.10 4.79 -19.56
CA LYS A 35 -27.14 3.77 -19.30
C LYS A 35 -28.43 4.04 -20.09
N ASN A 36 -28.78 5.31 -20.30
CA ASN A 36 -29.94 5.70 -21.10
C ASN A 36 -29.73 5.52 -22.61
N ASN A 37 -28.52 5.16 -23.06
CA ASN A 37 -28.19 4.97 -24.47
C ASN A 37 -27.75 3.52 -24.72
N GLN A 38 -28.71 2.63 -24.92
CA GLN A 38 -28.48 1.18 -25.08
C GLN A 38 -27.48 0.84 -26.20
N LYS A 39 -27.46 1.61 -27.30
CA LYS A 39 -26.47 1.44 -28.38
C LYS A 39 -25.05 1.80 -27.94
N PHE A 40 -24.90 2.84 -27.11
CA PHE A 40 -23.60 3.22 -26.57
C PHE A 40 -23.03 2.11 -25.68
N VAL A 41 -23.84 1.49 -24.82
CA VAL A 41 -23.41 0.36 -23.98
C VAL A 41 -22.95 -0.83 -24.84
N GLN A 42 -23.69 -1.13 -25.91
CA GLN A 42 -23.30 -2.20 -26.86
C GLN A 42 -21.96 -1.92 -27.54
N TYR A 43 -21.77 -0.70 -28.07
CA TYR A 43 -20.51 -0.33 -28.71
C TYR A 43 -19.35 -0.26 -27.70
N TRP A 44 -19.60 0.20 -26.48
CA TRP A 44 -18.60 0.20 -25.40
C TRP A 44 -18.06 -1.20 -25.15
N GLN A 45 -18.95 -2.20 -25.04
CA GLN A 45 -18.55 -3.61 -24.87
C GLN A 45 -17.75 -4.12 -26.09
N GLN A 46 -18.15 -3.79 -27.31
CA GLN A 46 -17.42 -4.17 -28.53
C GLN A 46 -16.03 -3.54 -28.60
N VAL A 47 -15.89 -2.28 -28.17
CA VAL A 47 -14.60 -1.59 -28.08
C VAL A 47 -13.72 -2.28 -27.04
N LEU A 48 -14.22 -2.57 -25.84
CA LEU A 48 -13.43 -3.28 -24.83
C LEU A 48 -12.98 -4.69 -25.28
N LEU A 49 -13.80 -5.39 -26.09
CA LEU A 49 -13.40 -6.68 -26.67
C LEU A 49 -12.25 -6.55 -27.68
N SER A 50 -12.17 -5.43 -28.40
CA SER A 50 -11.13 -5.19 -29.40
C SER A 50 -9.91 -4.46 -28.83
N HIS A 51 -10.11 -3.71 -27.75
CA HIS A 51 -9.15 -2.82 -27.08
C HIS A 51 -9.18 -3.05 -25.55
N PRO A 52 -8.70 -4.21 -25.08
CA PRO A 52 -8.71 -4.55 -23.66
C PRO A 52 -7.88 -3.57 -22.80
N GLU A 53 -6.90 -2.88 -23.37
CA GLU A 53 -6.09 -1.86 -22.68
C GLU A 53 -6.90 -0.69 -22.10
N LEU A 54 -8.11 -0.47 -22.61
CA LEU A 54 -9.03 0.56 -22.11
C LEU A 54 -9.84 0.11 -20.89
N ASP A 55 -9.80 -1.19 -20.56
CA ASP A 55 -10.52 -1.74 -19.42
C ASP A 55 -9.73 -1.59 -18.11
N HIS A 56 -10.09 -0.57 -17.33
CA HIS A 56 -9.50 -0.36 -16.00
C HIS A 56 -9.79 -1.49 -15.01
N SER A 57 -10.82 -2.31 -15.23
CA SER A 57 -11.15 -3.44 -14.35
C SER A 57 -10.08 -4.54 -14.38
N LEU A 58 -9.26 -4.59 -15.43
CA LEU A 58 -8.11 -5.50 -15.52
C LEU A 58 -7.04 -5.22 -14.45
N ASN A 59 -6.90 -3.95 -14.05
CA ASN A 59 -5.91 -3.53 -13.05
C ASN A 59 -6.56 -3.32 -11.66
N PHE A 60 -7.82 -2.90 -11.64
CA PHE A 60 -8.58 -2.60 -10.43
C PHE A 60 -9.91 -3.34 -10.47
N PRO A 61 -9.92 -4.66 -10.21
CA PRO A 61 -11.13 -5.45 -10.25
C PRO A 61 -12.14 -4.93 -9.21
N THR A 62 -13.40 -4.82 -9.62
CA THR A 62 -14.54 -4.51 -8.74
C THR A 62 -15.38 -5.74 -8.42
N ASP A 63 -15.15 -6.85 -9.13
CA ASP A 63 -15.77 -8.14 -8.86
C ASP A 63 -15.05 -8.81 -7.68
N ASN A 64 -15.83 -9.28 -6.70
CA ASN A 64 -15.30 -9.93 -5.49
C ASN A 64 -14.37 -11.11 -5.80
N THR A 65 -14.66 -11.88 -6.85
CA THR A 65 -13.84 -13.02 -7.26
C THR A 65 -12.50 -12.59 -7.86
N ALA A 66 -12.52 -11.58 -8.74
CA ALA A 66 -11.31 -11.04 -9.34
C ALA A 66 -10.45 -10.27 -8.32
N VAL A 67 -11.07 -9.61 -7.33
CA VAL A 67 -10.36 -9.00 -6.19
C VAL A 67 -9.64 -10.07 -5.37
N ALA A 68 -10.30 -11.19 -5.06
CA ALA A 68 -9.67 -12.29 -4.34
C ALA A 68 -8.45 -12.84 -5.10
N ILE A 69 -8.60 -13.12 -6.40
CA ILE A 69 -7.49 -13.61 -7.25
C ILE A 69 -6.33 -12.62 -7.28
N ARG A 70 -6.62 -11.31 -7.41
CA ARG A 70 -5.58 -10.28 -7.36
C ARG A 70 -4.86 -10.30 -6.01
N ASN A 71 -5.59 -10.33 -4.90
CA ASN A 71 -5.01 -10.36 -3.56
C ASN A 71 -4.13 -11.60 -3.36
N ASP A 72 -4.59 -12.76 -3.81
CA ASP A 72 -3.80 -14.00 -3.75
C ASP A 72 -2.50 -13.88 -4.56
N SER A 73 -2.57 -13.31 -5.77
CA SER A 73 -1.38 -13.07 -6.59
C SER A 73 -0.38 -12.10 -5.93
N MET A 74 -0.88 -11.06 -5.25
CA MET A 74 -0.06 -10.10 -4.52
C MET A 74 0.56 -10.73 -3.27
N ASN A 75 -0.18 -11.58 -2.56
CA ASN A 75 0.33 -12.33 -1.42
C ASN A 75 1.46 -13.26 -1.84
N LEU A 76 1.31 -14.00 -2.93
CA LEU A 76 2.36 -14.87 -3.47
C LEU A 76 3.61 -14.10 -3.89
N LEU A 77 3.43 -12.92 -4.51
CA LEU A 77 4.54 -12.05 -4.88
C LEU A 77 5.26 -11.53 -3.62
N MET A 78 4.50 -11.06 -2.63
CA MET A 78 5.05 -10.56 -1.37
C MET A 78 5.80 -11.65 -0.63
N GLU A 79 5.24 -12.86 -0.53
CA GLU A 79 5.89 -14.01 0.07
C GLU A 79 7.22 -14.33 -0.62
N ARG A 80 7.24 -14.38 -1.96
CA ARG A 80 8.47 -14.62 -2.72
C ARG A 80 9.52 -13.54 -2.46
N VAL A 81 9.13 -12.27 -2.50
CA VAL A 81 10.03 -11.14 -2.26
C VAL A 81 10.60 -11.18 -0.84
N VAL A 82 9.76 -11.48 0.14
CA VAL A 82 10.17 -11.61 1.55
C VAL A 82 11.12 -12.79 1.73
N GLN A 83 10.82 -13.96 1.17
CA GLN A 83 11.66 -15.15 1.27
C GLN A 83 13.03 -14.93 0.60
N GLU A 84 13.06 -14.38 -0.60
CA GLU A 84 14.32 -14.04 -1.29
C GLU A 84 15.08 -12.92 -0.57
N GLY A 85 14.35 -11.98 0.04
CA GLY A 85 14.90 -10.94 0.89
C GLY A 85 15.60 -11.51 2.12
N ALA A 86 14.95 -12.45 2.83
CA ALA A 86 15.47 -13.06 4.04
C ALA A 86 16.77 -13.86 3.83
N LYS A 87 16.94 -14.46 2.63
CA LYS A 87 18.19 -15.14 2.26
C LYS A 87 19.35 -14.19 2.02
N ARG A 88 19.08 -12.95 1.61
CA ARG A 88 20.09 -11.99 1.11
C ARG A 88 20.38 -10.86 2.09
N TYR A 89 19.41 -10.50 2.92
CA TYR A 89 19.47 -9.34 3.79
C TYR A 89 19.18 -9.74 5.24
N GLY A 90 19.69 -8.93 6.17
CA GLY A 90 19.40 -9.02 7.59
C GLY A 90 18.80 -7.73 8.12
N LEU A 91 18.13 -7.82 9.27
CA LEU A 91 17.54 -6.69 9.96
C LEU A 91 18.43 -6.27 11.14
N ILE A 92 18.61 -4.96 11.32
CA ILE A 92 19.27 -4.40 12.51
C ILE A 92 18.23 -3.53 13.22
N LEU A 93 17.84 -3.95 14.42
CA LEU A 93 16.90 -3.22 15.27
C LEU A 93 17.68 -2.38 16.29
N PHE A 94 17.56 -1.07 16.20
CA PHE A 94 17.99 -0.15 17.26
C PHE A 94 16.78 0.24 18.10
N TYR A 95 16.88 0.10 19.42
CA TYR A 95 15.77 0.38 20.32
C TYR A 95 16.22 0.96 21.67
N LYS A 96 15.24 1.44 22.44
CA LYS A 96 15.40 1.82 23.86
C LYS A 96 14.50 0.91 24.69
N GLY A 97 15.06 0.15 25.62
CA GLY A 97 14.32 -0.77 26.46
C GLY A 97 13.23 -0.10 27.27
N ASN A 98 13.48 1.12 27.75
CA ASN A 98 12.54 1.91 28.53
C ASN A 98 11.44 2.62 27.71
N SER A 99 11.43 2.48 26.38
CA SER A 99 10.47 3.14 25.50
C SER A 99 9.26 2.25 25.21
N SER A 100 8.06 2.72 25.55
CA SER A 100 6.80 2.04 25.24
C SER A 100 6.58 1.85 23.73
N ILE A 101 7.11 2.77 22.91
CA ILE A 101 7.06 2.67 21.43
C ILE A 101 7.92 1.50 20.96
N SER A 102 9.15 1.38 21.49
CA SER A 102 10.05 0.27 21.14
C SER A 102 9.44 -1.07 21.53
N GLN A 103 8.87 -1.16 22.74
CA GLN A 103 8.21 -2.38 23.22
C GLN A 103 7.03 -2.79 22.35
N LYS A 104 6.14 -1.85 21.99
CA LYS A 104 5.00 -2.11 21.09
C LYS A 104 5.46 -2.56 19.70
N PHE A 105 6.50 -1.93 19.15
CA PHE A 105 7.02 -2.31 17.84
C PHE A 105 7.56 -3.74 17.84
N ILE A 106 8.26 -4.15 18.90
CA ILE A 106 8.81 -5.51 19.04
C ILE A 106 7.72 -6.57 19.05
N THR A 107 6.55 -6.30 19.66
CA THR A 107 5.39 -7.21 19.62
C THR A 107 4.96 -7.57 18.19
N HIS A 108 5.17 -6.68 17.23
CA HIS A 108 4.86 -6.93 15.81
C HIS A 108 6.06 -7.46 15.03
N LEU A 109 7.27 -6.98 15.34
CA LEU A 109 8.48 -7.35 14.62
C LEU A 109 8.90 -8.80 14.90
N VAL A 110 8.84 -9.27 16.15
CA VAL A 110 9.32 -10.61 16.51
C VAL A 110 8.52 -11.71 15.77
N PRO A 111 7.18 -11.69 15.73
CA PRO A 111 6.42 -12.64 14.91
C PRO A 111 6.78 -12.57 13.42
N PHE A 112 6.99 -11.37 12.87
CA PHE A 112 7.40 -11.20 11.47
C PHE A 112 8.74 -11.88 11.21
N VAL A 113 9.75 -11.63 12.04
CA VAL A 113 11.09 -12.23 11.90
C VAL A 113 11.03 -13.75 12.03
N ASN A 114 10.24 -14.27 12.98
CA ASN A 114 10.07 -15.70 13.16
C ASN A 114 9.37 -16.38 11.97
N LEU A 115 8.36 -15.73 11.39
CA LEU A 115 7.62 -16.25 10.24
C LEU A 115 8.45 -16.22 8.94
N THR A 116 9.23 -15.17 8.76
CA THR A 116 9.96 -14.90 7.51
C THR A 116 11.41 -15.38 7.53
N HIS A 117 11.91 -15.77 8.70
CA HIS A 117 13.27 -16.23 8.95
C HIS A 117 14.37 -15.21 8.60
N PHE A 118 14.08 -13.91 8.68
CA PHE A 118 15.12 -12.89 8.58
C PHE A 118 16.18 -13.07 9.69
N SER A 119 17.45 -12.99 9.32
CA SER A 119 18.51 -12.84 10.32
C SER A 119 18.39 -11.46 10.97
N MET A 120 18.38 -11.40 12.30
CA MET A 120 18.20 -10.15 13.03
C MET A 120 19.31 -9.93 14.06
N ILE A 121 19.82 -8.71 14.12
CA ILE A 121 20.67 -8.21 15.20
C ILE A 121 19.88 -7.16 15.96
N SER A 122 19.83 -7.29 17.29
CA SER A 122 19.21 -6.30 18.16
C SER A 122 20.28 -5.47 18.88
N VAL A 123 20.07 -4.16 18.97
CA VAL A 123 20.97 -3.20 19.58
C VAL A 123 20.17 -2.30 20.52
N THR A 124 20.48 -2.38 21.81
CA THR A 124 19.93 -1.46 22.81
C THR A 124 20.81 -0.22 22.93
N THR A 125 20.18 0.95 22.97
CA THR A 125 20.85 2.25 23.09
C THR A 125 20.82 2.84 24.50
N ASP A 126 20.00 2.28 25.39
CA ASP A 126 19.89 2.62 26.81
C ASP A 126 20.37 1.51 27.74
N GLY A 127 20.91 0.42 27.18
CA GLY A 127 21.41 -0.74 27.92
C GLY A 127 20.33 -1.64 28.50
N GLN A 128 19.05 -1.32 28.29
CA GLN A 128 17.94 -2.11 28.80
C GLN A 128 17.52 -3.15 27.74
N PRO A 129 17.59 -4.46 28.03
CA PRO A 129 17.08 -5.49 27.13
C PRO A 129 15.54 -5.49 27.12
N ILE A 130 14.95 -5.95 26.02
CA ILE A 130 13.51 -6.24 25.93
C ILE A 130 13.35 -7.76 25.75
N GLU A 131 12.39 -8.33 26.47
CA GLU A 131 12.06 -9.75 26.38
C GLU A 131 11.65 -10.14 24.96
N GLY A 132 12.10 -11.30 24.50
CA GLY A 132 11.82 -11.80 23.15
C GLY A 132 12.84 -11.37 22.07
N LEU A 133 13.81 -10.50 22.40
CA LEU A 133 14.91 -10.19 21.50
C LEU A 133 16.15 -11.06 21.78
N PRO A 134 16.77 -11.67 20.75
CA PRO A 134 17.97 -12.47 20.93
C PRO A 134 19.20 -11.60 21.16
N ASN A 135 19.92 -11.85 22.26
CA ASN A 135 21.26 -11.34 22.60
C ASN A 135 21.52 -9.88 22.17
N PRO A 136 20.82 -8.89 22.75
CA PRO A 136 20.97 -7.50 22.36
C PRO A 136 22.37 -6.97 22.67
N LYS A 137 23.00 -6.36 21.67
CA LYS A 137 24.25 -5.61 21.86
C LYS A 137 23.93 -4.28 22.53
N ASN A 138 24.72 -3.87 23.51
CA ASN A 138 24.59 -2.55 24.12
C ASN A 138 25.53 -1.56 23.42
N ILE A 139 24.96 -0.65 22.64
CA ILE A 139 25.72 0.41 21.94
C ILE A 139 25.01 1.74 22.16
N PRO A 140 25.63 2.68 22.91
CA PRO A 140 25.05 3.99 23.14
C PRO A 140 24.78 4.76 21.84
N LEU A 141 23.69 5.53 21.83
CA LEU A 141 23.25 6.29 20.64
C LEU A 141 24.34 7.21 20.06
N HIS A 142 25.15 7.83 20.93
CA HIS A 142 26.21 8.76 20.52
C HIS A 142 27.35 8.08 19.75
N GLU A 143 27.58 6.78 19.94
CA GLU A 143 28.57 6.02 19.17
C GLU A 143 28.02 5.67 17.78
N ILE A 144 26.74 5.30 17.73
CA ILE A 144 26.06 4.95 16.49
C ILE A 144 26.03 6.17 15.56
N GLN A 145 25.72 7.35 16.09
CA GLN A 145 25.67 8.60 15.31
C GLN A 145 26.99 9.00 14.67
N LYS A 146 28.14 8.53 15.18
CA LYS A 146 29.46 8.77 14.58
C LYS A 146 29.67 7.96 13.30
N THR A 147 29.02 6.80 13.21
CA THR A 147 29.24 5.84 12.11
C THR A 147 28.07 5.83 11.13
N MET A 148 26.85 6.09 11.62
CA MET A 148 25.61 6.07 10.85
C MET A 148 24.80 7.33 11.12
N ASN A 149 24.41 8.03 10.04
CA ASN A 149 23.48 9.14 10.13
C ASN A 149 22.04 8.60 10.25
N LEU A 150 21.66 8.18 11.46
CA LEU A 150 20.31 7.70 11.75
C LEU A 150 19.34 8.89 11.81
N GLN A 151 18.52 9.05 10.79
CA GLN A 151 17.36 9.93 10.86
C GLN A 151 16.16 9.16 11.39
N SER A 152 15.52 9.68 12.43
CA SER A 152 14.19 9.25 12.85
C SER A 152 13.23 9.49 11.69
N ARG A 153 12.82 8.41 11.02
CA ARG A 153 11.76 8.45 10.02
C ARG A 153 10.59 7.65 10.59
N TYR A 154 9.60 8.36 11.13
CA TYR A 154 8.32 7.74 11.44
C TYR A 154 7.69 7.30 10.11
N MET A 155 7.26 6.04 10.02
CA MET A 155 6.30 5.69 8.97
C MET A 155 5.01 6.46 9.29
N PRO A 156 4.44 7.20 8.32
CA PRO A 156 3.19 7.94 8.51
C PRO A 156 2.01 7.01 8.84
#